data_AF-A0A6P2FY13-F1
#
_entry.id   AF-A0A6P2FY13-F1
#
_cell.length_a   1.000
_cell.length_b   1.000
_cell.length_c   1.000
_cell.angle_alpha   90.00
_cell.angle_beta   90.00
_cell.angle_gamma   90.00
#
_symmetry.space_group_name_H-M   'P 1'
#
loop_
_entity.id
_entity.type
_entity.pdbx_description
1 polymer ?
#
loop_
_entity_poly.entity_id
_entity_poly.type
_entity_poly.pdbx_seq_one_letter_code
_entity_poly.pdbx_strand_id
1 'polypeptide(L)'
;MALNLPSCCLGWLRITLAAALWLLLTMTSGCATGRLDVPRVPSRAIVNVERTTLGRAFAEQAAPYPGMSGFQVLASGHAAFVARAALADATERTLDLQYYSVGDDLTTDLLLLRILAAAERGVRVRILLDDIDARTRSFARRAIAAHSAIQVRLFNPFFSGGTSSLGRLSEFVLDGARLNRRMHNKLWVADNVAAVVGSRNLGDEYFDANVASNFADVDLLGAGPIVKELSHAFDAYWNSAAAIPMEAFTERPDAAEGERVRQSLRMRAANCHGLAPCDWLAQDSLLGALRSATVQLSWGRAQLTYDQPDEQKRGVASGVEHGSIDDREGGSRTAAELLIMSPYFVPSEDGIRHLAEMRERGVRVAVLTNSLASTDSPAAHAGYARHRMELLRNGVELFEMRPRPDVQHRLPHRWGRASAASFHAKVIVQDRVRALVGSLNQDPRSRLHNTEAWITVDSVELAGELAALFDEGADPHHAFEVARREARGEAGLEWRAEEGGKIVTHDVEPMTDLGLRVWRGILGVLLPEHML
;
A
#
# COMPACT_ATOMS: atom_id res chain seq x y z
N MET A 1 63.98 -14.37 -20.63
CA MET A 1 64.50 -13.66 -19.45
C MET A 1 63.53 -13.91 -18.31
N ALA A 2 63.74 -14.98 -17.55
CA ALA A 2 62.90 -15.35 -16.41
C ALA A 2 63.27 -14.47 -15.22
N LEU A 3 62.33 -13.65 -14.76
CA LEU A 3 62.51 -12.81 -13.57
C LEU A 3 62.48 -13.71 -12.33
N ASN A 4 63.67 -14.09 -11.85
CA ASN A 4 63.85 -14.66 -10.53
C ASN A 4 63.54 -13.57 -9.49
N LEU A 5 62.29 -13.54 -9.04
CA LEU A 5 61.90 -12.76 -7.87
C LEU A 5 62.53 -13.42 -6.62
N PRO A 6 63.22 -12.65 -5.75
CA PRO A 6 63.87 -13.21 -4.57
C PRO A 6 62.84 -13.85 -3.63
N SER A 7 63.21 -14.98 -3.04
CA SER A 7 62.35 -15.83 -2.17
C SER A 7 61.66 -15.06 -1.03
N CYS A 8 62.25 -13.95 -0.58
CA CYS A 8 61.64 -13.05 0.39
C CYS A 8 60.36 -12.38 -0.12
N CYS A 9 60.30 -11.93 -1.38
CA CYS A 9 59.14 -11.21 -1.91
C CYS A 9 57.89 -12.11 -2.06
N LEU A 10 58.07 -13.39 -2.40
CA LEU A 10 56.96 -14.36 -2.41
C LEU A 10 56.45 -14.68 -1.00
N GLY A 11 57.33 -14.65 0.01
CA GLY A 11 56.95 -14.83 1.42
C GLY A 11 56.06 -13.69 1.91
N TRP A 12 56.43 -12.44 1.62
CA TRP A 12 55.63 -11.26 1.99
C TRP A 12 54.28 -11.22 1.26
N LEU A 13 54.22 -11.58 -0.02
CA LEU A 13 52.97 -11.63 -0.78
C LEU A 13 52.01 -12.72 -0.27
N ARG A 14 52.55 -13.89 0.14
CA ARG A 14 51.75 -14.96 0.76
C ARG A 14 51.25 -14.57 2.14
N ILE A 15 52.05 -13.87 2.94
CA ILE A 15 51.65 -13.39 4.26
C ILE A 15 50.60 -12.29 4.13
N THR A 16 50.72 -11.36 3.17
CA THR A 16 49.70 -10.32 2.95
C THR A 16 48.41 -10.89 2.36
N LEU A 17 48.48 -11.85 1.44
CA LEU A 17 47.29 -12.55 0.96
C LEU A 17 46.63 -13.41 2.04
N ALA A 18 47.42 -14.11 2.86
CA ALA A 18 46.90 -14.89 3.99
C ALA A 18 46.30 -13.98 5.05
N ALA A 19 46.94 -12.85 5.37
CA ALA A 19 46.42 -11.85 6.30
C ALA A 19 45.17 -11.16 5.75
N ALA A 20 45.10 -10.86 4.45
CA ALA A 20 43.90 -10.32 3.81
C ALA A 20 42.77 -11.36 3.79
N LEU A 21 43.07 -12.63 3.51
CA LEU A 21 42.10 -13.72 3.57
C LEU A 21 41.63 -13.98 5.01
N TRP A 22 42.53 -13.90 6.00
CA TRP A 22 42.18 -13.96 7.42
C TRP A 22 41.34 -12.77 7.84
N LEU A 23 41.68 -11.55 7.39
CA LEU A 23 40.87 -10.36 7.64
C LEU A 23 39.49 -10.49 7.00
N LEU A 24 39.40 -11.05 5.79
CA LEU A 24 38.14 -11.32 5.10
C LEU A 24 37.32 -12.42 5.82
N LEU A 25 37.98 -13.46 6.34
CA LEU A 25 37.38 -14.53 7.14
C LEU A 25 36.94 -14.03 8.52
N THR A 26 37.67 -13.10 9.15
CA THR A 26 37.27 -12.50 10.42
C THR A 26 36.19 -11.43 10.24
N MET A 27 36.21 -10.66 9.14
CA MET A 27 35.12 -9.74 8.76
C MET A 27 33.83 -10.49 8.39
N THR A 28 33.91 -11.74 7.93
CA THR A 28 32.73 -12.60 7.69
C THR A 28 32.25 -13.37 8.94
N SER A 29 33.08 -13.46 9.99
CA SER A 29 32.69 -14.05 11.28
C SER A 29 31.87 -13.12 12.19
N GLY A 30 31.72 -11.85 11.80
CA GLY A 30 30.82 -10.88 12.44
C GLY A 30 29.40 -10.94 11.88
N CYS A 31 28.86 -12.15 11.63
CA CYS A 31 27.45 -12.30 11.29
C CYS A 31 26.63 -11.98 12.54
N ALA A 32 26.19 -10.73 12.67
CA ALA A 32 25.04 -10.35 13.49
C ALA A 32 23.80 -11.05 12.91
N THR A 33 23.72 -12.35 13.11
CA THR A 33 22.60 -13.19 12.76
C THR A 33 21.56 -12.95 13.85
N GLY A 34 20.36 -12.51 13.46
CA GLY A 34 19.26 -12.38 14.40
C GLY A 34 19.07 -13.67 15.20
N ARG A 35 18.51 -13.55 16.41
CA ARG A 35 18.17 -14.71 17.27
C ARG A 35 17.00 -15.48 16.64
N LEU A 36 17.30 -16.30 15.64
CA LEU A 36 16.31 -17.05 14.87
C LEU A 36 15.66 -18.19 15.67
N ASP A 37 16.22 -18.51 16.83
CA ASP A 37 15.74 -19.46 17.83
C ASP A 37 14.56 -18.94 18.66
N VAL A 38 14.18 -17.66 18.54
CA VAL A 38 12.98 -17.12 19.18
C VAL A 38 11.73 -17.89 18.74
N PRO A 39 10.96 -18.49 19.67
CA PRO A 39 9.80 -19.31 19.34
C PRO A 39 8.74 -18.56 18.54
N ARG A 40 8.32 -19.14 17.41
CA ARG A 40 7.27 -18.61 16.53
C ARG A 40 5.94 -19.29 16.85
N VAL A 41 5.38 -19.00 18.02
CA VAL A 41 4.12 -19.63 18.46
C VAL A 41 3.00 -19.29 17.47
N PRO A 42 2.36 -20.29 16.83
CA PRO A 42 1.26 -20.02 15.92
C PRO A 42 0.08 -19.39 16.65
N SER A 43 -0.62 -18.49 15.98
CA SER A 43 -1.84 -17.85 16.49
C SER A 43 -2.87 -17.73 15.37
N ARG A 44 -4.15 -17.84 15.73
CA ARG A 44 -5.27 -17.79 14.79
C ARG A 44 -6.38 -16.84 15.21
N ALA A 45 -7.17 -16.40 14.24
CA ALA A 45 -8.38 -15.62 14.43
C ALA A 45 -9.37 -16.33 15.37
N ILE A 46 -10.16 -15.55 16.09
CA ILE A 46 -11.19 -16.08 16.98
C ILE A 46 -12.43 -16.52 16.20
N VAL A 47 -13.15 -17.51 16.70
CA VAL A 47 -14.34 -18.09 16.03
C VAL A 47 -15.67 -17.67 16.67
N ASN A 48 -15.69 -17.38 17.98
CA ASN A 48 -16.89 -16.99 18.72
C ASN A 48 -17.08 -15.47 18.72
N VAL A 49 -17.21 -14.93 17.51
CA VAL A 49 -17.25 -13.48 17.25
C VAL A 49 -18.54 -12.84 17.74
N GLU A 50 -19.64 -13.60 17.80
CA GLU A 50 -20.95 -13.18 18.32
C GLU A 50 -20.94 -12.80 19.80
N ARG A 51 -19.86 -13.12 20.51
CA ARG A 51 -19.69 -12.74 21.92
C ARG A 51 -19.24 -11.29 22.08
N THR A 52 -18.72 -10.65 21.04
CA THR A 52 -18.29 -9.25 21.13
C THR A 52 -19.45 -8.30 20.82
N THR A 53 -19.38 -7.07 21.33
CA THR A 53 -20.37 -6.03 21.04
C THR A 53 -20.43 -5.71 19.55
N LEU A 54 -19.26 -5.55 18.91
CA LEU A 54 -19.17 -5.37 17.45
C LEU A 54 -19.76 -6.57 16.69
N GLY A 55 -19.50 -7.79 17.14
CA GLY A 55 -19.99 -9.00 16.50
C GLY A 55 -21.51 -9.13 16.54
N ARG A 56 -22.15 -8.78 17.65
CA ARG A 56 -23.63 -8.76 17.73
C ARG A 56 -24.23 -7.71 16.80
N ALA A 57 -23.68 -6.49 16.83
CA ALA A 57 -24.25 -5.38 16.09
C ALA A 57 -24.10 -5.56 14.57
N PHE A 58 -22.92 -5.96 14.08
CA PHE A 58 -22.75 -6.24 12.64
C PHE A 58 -23.53 -7.50 12.19
N ALA A 59 -23.73 -8.49 13.07
CA ALA A 59 -24.57 -9.64 12.75
C ALA A 59 -26.06 -9.25 12.60
N GLU A 60 -26.56 -8.35 13.46
CA GLU A 60 -27.91 -7.80 13.35
C GLU A 60 -28.07 -7.01 12.04
N GLN A 61 -27.08 -6.17 11.70
CA GLN A 61 -27.07 -5.42 10.45
C GLN A 61 -27.01 -6.31 9.21
N ALA A 62 -26.27 -7.43 9.28
CA ALA A 62 -26.13 -8.40 8.19
C ALA A 62 -27.33 -9.36 8.04
N ALA A 63 -28.23 -9.42 9.02
CA ALA A 63 -29.34 -10.38 9.03
C ALA A 63 -30.23 -10.34 7.76
N PRO A 64 -30.52 -9.17 7.15
CA PRO A 64 -31.28 -9.10 5.90
C PRO A 64 -30.50 -9.54 4.64
N TYR A 65 -29.17 -9.71 4.74
CA TYR A 65 -28.27 -9.90 3.60
C TYR A 65 -27.47 -11.21 3.71
N PRO A 66 -28.13 -12.38 3.70
CA PRO A 66 -27.48 -13.66 3.95
C PRO A 66 -26.38 -13.96 2.93
N GLY A 67 -25.18 -14.26 3.42
CA GLY A 67 -24.01 -14.58 2.59
C GLY A 67 -23.35 -13.39 1.90
N MET A 68 -23.88 -12.17 2.08
CA MET A 68 -23.26 -10.94 1.58
C MET A 68 -22.36 -10.31 2.63
N SER A 69 -21.40 -9.53 2.16
CA SER A 69 -20.57 -8.67 3.01
C SER A 69 -20.97 -7.22 2.79
N GLY A 70 -20.92 -6.42 3.86
CA GLY A 70 -21.24 -5.00 3.84
C GLY A 70 -19.97 -4.17 3.78
N PHE A 71 -19.98 -3.10 2.98
CA PHE A 71 -18.82 -2.25 2.76
C PHE A 71 -19.15 -0.76 2.86
N GLN A 72 -18.23 0.02 3.41
CA GLN A 72 -18.21 1.48 3.29
C GLN A 72 -16.90 1.92 2.63
N VAL A 73 -16.99 2.79 1.62
CA VAL A 73 -15.81 3.40 0.99
C VAL A 73 -15.23 4.46 1.92
N LEU A 74 -13.94 4.34 2.22
CA LEU A 74 -13.16 5.32 2.97
C LEU A 74 -12.26 6.08 1.98
N ALA A 75 -12.84 7.07 1.30
CA ALA A 75 -12.18 7.83 0.22
C ALA A 75 -11.20 8.90 0.74
N SER A 76 -11.40 9.42 1.96
CA SER A 76 -10.52 10.41 2.56
C SER A 76 -9.58 9.79 3.59
N GLY A 77 -8.39 10.37 3.73
CA GLY A 77 -7.43 10.00 4.77
C GLY A 77 -8.00 10.22 6.17
N HIS A 78 -8.80 11.28 6.34
CA HIS A 78 -9.55 11.52 7.58
C HIS A 78 -10.46 10.34 7.94
N ALA A 79 -11.35 9.92 7.04
CA ALA A 79 -12.28 8.80 7.30
C ALA A 79 -11.52 7.49 7.58
N ALA A 80 -10.44 7.24 6.82
CA ALA A 80 -9.57 6.08 6.97
C ALA A 80 -8.87 6.02 8.35
N PHE A 81 -8.42 7.18 8.85
CA PHE A 81 -7.81 7.31 10.17
C PHE A 81 -8.84 7.10 11.29
N VAL A 82 -9.99 7.79 11.21
CA VAL A 82 -11.07 7.68 12.21
C VAL A 82 -11.61 6.26 12.28
N ALA A 83 -11.76 5.56 11.15
CA ALA A 83 -12.24 4.18 11.14
C ALA A 83 -11.31 3.23 11.91
N ARG A 84 -10.00 3.29 11.66
CA ARG A 84 -9.00 2.48 12.39
C ARG A 84 -9.00 2.81 13.88
N ALA A 85 -9.06 4.11 14.19
CA ALA A 85 -9.14 4.61 15.55
C ALA A 85 -10.40 4.13 16.29
N ALA A 86 -11.55 4.09 15.62
CA ALA A 86 -12.81 3.58 16.14
C ALA A 86 -12.75 2.08 16.41
N LEU A 87 -12.20 1.31 15.47
CA LEU A 87 -12.05 -0.14 15.61
C LEU A 87 -11.10 -0.53 16.74
N ALA A 88 -9.99 0.19 16.93
CA ALA A 88 -9.11 -0.02 18.10
C ALA A 88 -9.80 0.32 19.43
N ASP A 89 -10.71 1.29 19.46
CA ASP A 89 -11.46 1.62 20.67
C ASP A 89 -12.55 0.59 20.97
N ALA A 90 -13.22 0.09 19.93
CA ALA A 90 -14.39 -0.77 20.04
C ALA A 90 -14.07 -2.27 20.17
N THR A 91 -12.88 -2.70 19.76
CA THR A 91 -12.45 -4.11 19.88
C THR A 91 -12.38 -4.56 21.34
N GLU A 92 -12.86 -5.79 21.58
CA GLU A 92 -12.95 -6.42 22.91
C GLU A 92 -12.04 -7.65 23.05
N ARG A 93 -11.58 -8.27 21.95
CA ARG A 93 -10.89 -9.58 21.99
C ARG A 93 -9.62 -9.60 21.17
N THR A 94 -9.66 -9.16 19.92
CA THR A 94 -8.49 -9.21 19.03
C THR A 94 -8.37 -7.98 18.15
N LEU A 95 -7.12 -7.58 17.90
CA LEU A 95 -6.76 -6.54 16.96
C LEU A 95 -5.55 -6.99 16.15
N ASP A 96 -5.76 -7.24 14.86
CA ASP A 96 -4.74 -7.78 13.95
C ASP A 96 -4.43 -6.76 12.84
N LEU A 97 -3.17 -6.36 12.71
CA LEU A 97 -2.70 -5.33 11.78
C LEU A 97 -1.63 -5.88 10.85
N GLN A 98 -1.72 -5.58 9.56
CA GLN A 98 -0.72 -5.95 8.55
C GLN A 98 -0.39 -4.73 7.69
N TYR A 99 0.88 -4.29 7.64
CA TYR A 99 1.28 -3.10 6.89
C TYR A 99 2.65 -3.19 6.24
N TYR A 100 2.73 -2.68 5.01
CA TYR A 100 3.99 -2.53 4.26
C TYR A 100 4.91 -1.45 4.81
N SER A 101 4.34 -0.29 5.18
CA SER A 101 5.11 0.85 5.69
C SER A 101 4.35 1.54 6.82
N VAL A 102 5.11 2.08 7.77
CA VAL A 102 4.60 2.86 8.91
C VAL A 102 5.51 4.07 9.15
N GLY A 103 4.91 5.25 9.23
CA GLY A 103 5.55 6.52 9.55
C GLY A 103 5.92 6.67 11.03
N ASP A 104 6.56 7.79 11.38
CA ASP A 104 6.89 8.16 12.77
C ASP A 104 6.24 9.49 13.15
N ASP A 105 4.94 9.57 12.86
CA ASP A 105 4.19 10.82 12.77
C ASP A 105 3.06 10.87 13.81
N LEU A 106 2.36 12.01 13.88
CA LEU A 106 1.32 12.23 14.89
C LEU A 106 0.19 11.19 14.77
N THR A 107 -0.30 10.93 13.56
CA THR A 107 -1.38 9.96 13.34
C THR A 107 -0.99 8.56 13.77
N THR A 108 0.25 8.13 13.48
CA THR A 108 0.75 6.80 13.89
C THR A 108 0.86 6.67 15.41
N ASP A 109 1.24 7.74 16.10
CA ASP A 109 1.29 7.79 17.56
C ASP A 109 -0.10 7.77 18.20
N LEU A 110 -1.05 8.49 17.61
CA LEU A 110 -2.45 8.47 18.06
C LEU A 110 -3.08 7.08 17.86
N LEU A 111 -2.78 6.40 16.76
CA LEU A 111 -3.21 5.01 16.56
C LEU A 111 -2.52 4.06 17.54
N LEU A 112 -1.20 4.20 17.77
CA LEU A 112 -0.48 3.37 18.74
C LEU A 112 -0.99 3.55 20.17
N LEU A 113 -1.39 4.76 20.55
CA LEU A 113 -2.02 5.03 21.84
C LEU A 113 -3.37 4.29 22.00
N ARG A 114 -4.16 4.19 20.92
CA ARG A 114 -5.43 3.45 20.92
C ARG A 114 -5.22 1.94 20.92
N ILE A 115 -4.21 1.45 20.20
CA ILE A 115 -3.77 0.05 20.26
C ILE A 115 -3.32 -0.31 21.68
N LEU A 116 -2.55 0.58 22.33
CA LEU A 116 -2.14 0.43 23.72
C LEU A 116 -3.37 0.36 24.64
N ALA A 117 -4.34 1.27 24.48
CA ALA A 117 -5.57 1.24 25.26
C ALA A 117 -6.36 -0.06 25.05
N ALA A 118 -6.39 -0.62 23.84
CA ALA A 118 -6.97 -1.93 23.58
C ALA A 118 -6.23 -3.04 24.33
N ALA A 119 -4.90 -3.04 24.27
CA ALA A 119 -4.06 -4.00 24.97
C ALA A 119 -4.24 -3.92 26.50
N GLU A 120 -4.39 -2.72 27.08
CA GLU A 120 -4.69 -2.49 28.50
C GLU A 120 -6.07 -3.04 28.90
N ARG A 121 -7.05 -3.07 27.98
CA ARG A 121 -8.35 -3.74 28.17
C ARG A 121 -8.28 -5.27 28.08
N GLY A 122 -7.11 -5.83 27.77
CA GLY A 122 -6.90 -7.27 27.61
C GLY A 122 -7.12 -7.79 26.19
N VAL A 123 -7.23 -6.91 25.20
CA VAL A 123 -7.29 -7.28 23.78
C VAL A 123 -5.95 -7.87 23.35
N ARG A 124 -5.97 -9.01 22.65
CA ARG A 124 -4.77 -9.56 22.03
C ARG A 124 -4.45 -8.77 20.76
N VAL A 125 -3.25 -8.20 20.68
CA VAL A 125 -2.82 -7.41 19.52
C VAL A 125 -1.71 -8.12 18.76
N ARG A 126 -1.88 -8.32 17.44
CA ARG A 126 -0.85 -8.82 16.53
C ARG A 126 -0.57 -7.78 15.44
N ILE A 127 0.69 -7.40 15.26
CA ILE A 127 1.10 -6.44 14.24
C ILE A 127 2.16 -7.10 13.35
N LEU A 128 1.84 -7.30 12.08
CA LEU A 128 2.76 -7.79 11.07
C LEU A 128 3.21 -6.63 10.19
N LEU A 129 4.52 -6.42 10.11
CA LEU A 129 5.11 -5.30 9.39
C LEU A 129 6.13 -5.79 8.38
N ASP A 130 6.13 -5.23 7.17
CA ASP A 130 7.20 -5.47 6.20
C ASP A 130 8.44 -4.66 6.62
N ASP A 131 9.62 -5.29 6.69
CA ASP A 131 10.83 -4.64 7.19
C ASP A 131 11.52 -3.75 6.13
N ILE A 132 10.79 -2.79 5.56
CA ILE A 132 11.24 -2.04 4.37
C ILE A 132 12.18 -0.90 4.75
N ASP A 133 11.97 -0.30 5.92
CA ASP A 133 12.72 0.86 6.38
C ASP A 133 12.89 0.91 7.91
N ALA A 134 13.69 1.89 8.36
CA ALA A 134 14.00 2.07 9.77
C ALA A 134 12.81 2.60 10.59
N ARG A 135 11.87 3.33 9.98
CA ARG A 135 10.67 3.84 10.69
C ARG A 135 9.78 2.70 11.13
N THR A 136 9.61 1.71 10.26
CA THR A 136 8.84 0.50 10.57
C THR A 136 9.42 -0.25 11.76
N ARG A 137 10.75 -0.39 11.85
CA ARG A 137 11.43 -0.96 13.04
C ARG A 137 11.27 -0.10 14.29
N SER A 138 11.31 1.24 14.15
CA SER A 138 11.09 2.17 15.26
C SER A 138 9.69 1.97 15.85
N PHE A 139 8.66 1.95 14.99
CA PHE A 139 7.28 1.67 15.39
C PHE A 139 7.15 0.30 16.06
N ALA A 140 7.72 -0.75 15.45
CA ALA A 140 7.73 -2.10 16.00
C ALA A 140 8.31 -2.15 17.42
N ARG A 141 9.46 -1.50 17.64
CA ARG A 141 10.12 -1.43 18.95
C ARG A 141 9.25 -0.69 19.97
N ARG A 142 8.67 0.44 19.60
CA ARG A 142 7.75 1.20 20.48
C ARG A 142 6.52 0.37 20.84
N ALA A 143 5.95 -0.36 19.88
CA ALA A 143 4.77 -1.19 20.10
C ALA A 143 5.03 -2.34 21.10
N ILE A 144 6.13 -3.09 20.94
CA ILE A 144 6.47 -4.17 21.90
C ILE A 144 6.90 -3.65 23.28
N ALA A 145 7.39 -2.40 23.37
CA ALA A 145 7.74 -1.72 24.62
C ALA A 145 6.49 -1.25 25.37
N ALA A 146 5.48 -0.79 24.64
CA ALA A 146 4.30 -0.16 25.21
C ALA A 146 3.49 -1.13 26.08
N HIS A 147 3.31 -2.38 25.64
CA HIS A 147 2.54 -3.37 26.37
C HIS A 147 2.90 -4.83 26.01
N SER A 148 2.81 -5.74 26.98
CA SER A 148 3.19 -7.15 26.80
C SER A 148 2.25 -7.94 25.88
N ALA A 149 0.96 -7.55 25.83
CA ALA A 149 -0.06 -8.15 24.96
C ALA A 149 0.07 -7.74 23.48
N ILE A 150 0.95 -6.78 23.16
CA ILE A 150 1.25 -6.40 21.78
C ILE A 150 2.38 -7.29 21.26
N GLN A 151 2.08 -8.05 20.22
CA GLN A 151 3.03 -8.92 19.52
C GLN A 151 3.35 -8.31 18.17
N VAL A 152 4.63 -8.22 17.82
CA VAL A 152 5.06 -7.69 16.52
C VAL A 152 5.93 -8.73 15.80
N ARG A 153 5.62 -8.97 14.53
CA ARG A 153 6.47 -9.76 13.61
C ARG A 153 6.88 -8.89 12.43
N LEU A 154 8.12 -9.09 11.99
CA LEU A 154 8.66 -8.52 10.77
C LEU A 154 8.57 -9.56 9.65
N PHE A 155 7.91 -9.21 8.56
CA PHE A 155 7.86 -10.02 7.36
C PHE A 155 9.13 -9.82 6.54
N ASN A 156 9.72 -10.95 6.16
CA ASN A 156 10.89 -11.05 5.29
C ASN A 156 12.03 -10.06 5.60
N PRO A 157 12.51 -10.04 6.86
CA PRO A 157 13.36 -8.97 7.37
C PRO A 157 14.78 -8.98 6.82
N PHE A 158 15.44 -7.83 6.92
CA PHE A 158 16.88 -7.72 6.81
C PHE A 158 17.52 -8.20 8.13
N PHE A 159 18.32 -9.26 8.09
CA PHE A 159 18.98 -9.76 9.30
C PHE A 159 20.14 -8.87 9.76
N SER A 160 20.71 -8.06 8.87
CA SER A 160 21.81 -7.16 9.20
C SER A 160 21.38 -5.93 10.00
N GLY A 161 20.67 -6.08 11.12
CA GLY A 161 20.53 -5.10 12.22
C GLY A 161 19.97 -3.69 11.93
N GLY A 162 19.75 -3.32 10.67
CA GLY A 162 19.02 -2.14 10.22
C GLY A 162 19.49 -0.77 10.76
N THR A 163 20.73 -0.35 10.48
CA THR A 163 21.08 1.09 10.34
C THR A 163 22.22 1.38 9.35
N SER A 164 23.12 0.43 9.06
CA SER A 164 24.18 0.67 8.06
C SER A 164 23.68 0.37 6.64
N SER A 165 23.73 1.37 5.76
CA SER A 165 23.41 1.21 4.33
C SER A 165 24.27 0.13 3.66
N LEU A 166 25.50 -0.07 4.15
CA LEU A 166 26.43 -1.10 3.67
C LEU A 166 25.99 -2.52 4.06
N GLY A 167 25.47 -2.72 5.28
CA GLY A 167 24.95 -4.02 5.71
C GLY A 167 23.76 -4.46 4.89
N ARG A 168 22.77 -3.57 4.72
CA ARG A 168 21.59 -3.85 3.87
C ARG A 168 21.96 -4.12 2.42
N LEU A 169 22.92 -3.37 1.87
CA LEU A 169 23.43 -3.59 0.51
C LEU A 169 24.08 -4.98 0.38
N SER A 170 24.90 -5.39 1.34
CA SER A 170 25.53 -6.71 1.32
C SER A 170 24.51 -7.85 1.40
N GLU A 171 23.49 -7.73 2.25
CA GLU A 171 22.42 -8.73 2.34
C GLU A 171 21.59 -8.78 1.05
N PHE A 172 21.30 -7.63 0.44
CA PHE A 172 20.58 -7.58 -0.84
C PHE A 172 21.38 -8.21 -1.99
N VAL A 173 22.71 -8.05 -2.01
CA VAL A 173 23.58 -8.72 -3.00
C VAL A 173 23.56 -10.24 -2.82
N LEU A 174 23.52 -10.72 -1.57
CA LEU A 174 23.59 -12.15 -1.26
C LEU A 174 22.23 -12.86 -1.32
N ASP A 175 21.14 -12.16 -1.00
CA ASP A 175 19.80 -12.72 -0.80
C ASP A 175 18.69 -11.85 -1.44
N GLY A 176 19.02 -11.23 -2.57
CA GLY A 176 18.13 -10.31 -3.28
C GLY A 176 16.82 -10.94 -3.75
N ALA A 177 16.82 -12.23 -4.11
CA ALA A 177 15.60 -12.95 -4.50
C ALA A 177 14.58 -12.99 -3.36
N ARG A 178 15.02 -13.26 -2.12
CA ARG A 178 14.16 -13.19 -0.95
C ARG A 178 13.77 -11.74 -0.68
N LEU A 179 14.74 -10.84 -0.58
CA LEU A 179 14.51 -9.46 -0.12
C LEU A 179 13.69 -8.62 -1.10
N ASN A 180 13.62 -9.00 -2.38
CA ASN A 180 12.77 -8.34 -3.36
C ASN A 180 11.28 -8.70 -3.18
N ARG A 181 10.96 -9.80 -2.49
CA ARG A 181 9.59 -10.17 -2.12
C ARG A 181 9.14 -9.43 -0.87
N ARG A 182 8.32 -8.39 -1.06
CA ARG A 182 7.82 -7.52 0.03
C ARG A 182 6.33 -7.74 0.27
N MET A 183 5.90 -7.68 1.53
CA MET A 183 4.49 -7.74 1.89
C MET A 183 3.84 -6.39 1.66
N HIS A 184 3.08 -6.26 0.57
CA HIS A 184 2.44 -5.01 0.19
C HIS A 184 0.97 -4.93 0.65
N ASN A 185 0.52 -5.86 1.48
CA ASN A 185 -0.80 -5.88 2.10
C ASN A 185 -1.00 -4.74 3.12
N LYS A 186 -2.21 -4.18 3.19
CA LYS A 186 -2.65 -3.28 4.27
C LYS A 186 -3.99 -3.75 4.83
N LEU A 187 -3.99 -4.15 6.09
CA LEU A 187 -5.15 -4.76 6.74
C LEU A 187 -5.21 -4.37 8.21
N TRP A 188 -6.41 -4.09 8.69
CA TRP A 188 -6.73 -3.79 10.09
C TRP A 188 -8.00 -4.53 10.49
N VAL A 189 -7.90 -5.59 11.28
CA VAL A 189 -9.05 -6.42 11.68
C VAL A 189 -9.32 -6.27 13.17
N ALA A 190 -10.56 -5.92 13.51
CA ALA A 190 -11.07 -5.95 14.88
C ALA A 190 -11.98 -7.16 15.08
N ASP A 191 -11.72 -7.93 16.14
CA ASP A 191 -12.54 -9.04 16.62
C ASP A 191 -12.92 -10.12 15.60
N ASN A 192 -12.27 -10.16 14.44
CA ASN A 192 -12.68 -10.98 13.29
C ASN A 192 -14.14 -10.68 12.84
N VAL A 193 -14.60 -9.43 13.01
CA VAL A 193 -15.97 -8.98 12.66
C VAL A 193 -16.01 -7.78 11.73
N ALA A 194 -15.02 -6.90 11.83
CA ALA A 194 -14.88 -5.72 11.00
C ALA A 194 -13.41 -5.56 10.57
N ALA A 195 -13.19 -5.15 9.33
CA ALA A 195 -11.86 -4.95 8.79
C ALA A 195 -11.77 -3.67 7.97
N VAL A 196 -10.66 -2.94 8.06
CA VAL A 196 -10.27 -1.95 7.06
C VAL A 196 -9.18 -2.56 6.18
N VAL A 197 -9.38 -2.50 4.88
CA VAL A 197 -8.51 -3.10 3.85
C VAL A 197 -8.45 -2.21 2.63
N GLY A 198 -7.28 -2.10 2.01
CA GLY A 198 -7.10 -1.21 0.87
C GLY A 198 -5.63 -0.92 0.63
N SER A 199 -5.35 0.35 0.33
CA SER A 199 -4.07 0.80 -0.21
C SER A 199 -3.30 1.72 0.75
N ARG A 200 -3.96 2.31 1.75
CA ARG A 200 -3.31 3.26 2.68
C ARG A 200 -2.37 2.55 3.65
N ASN A 201 -1.12 2.99 3.67
CA ASN A 201 -0.18 2.69 4.76
C ASN A 201 -0.51 3.55 6.00
N LEU A 202 0.29 3.43 7.07
CA LEU A 202 0.12 4.26 8.27
C LEU A 202 1.10 5.44 8.23
N GLY A 203 0.61 6.67 8.18
CA GLY A 203 1.45 7.88 8.16
C GLY A 203 0.60 9.14 7.95
N ASP A 204 1.14 10.31 8.29
CA ASP A 204 0.38 11.57 8.19
C ASP A 204 -0.04 11.87 6.74
N GLU A 205 0.82 11.53 5.76
CA GLU A 205 0.56 11.63 4.33
C GLU A 205 -0.58 10.72 3.83
N TYR A 206 -0.83 9.60 4.51
CA TYR A 206 -1.92 8.68 4.15
C TYR A 206 -3.24 9.04 4.82
N PHE A 207 -3.25 10.01 5.74
CA PHE A 207 -4.42 10.35 6.55
C PHE A 207 -4.87 11.81 6.41
N ASP A 208 -4.47 12.50 5.33
CA ASP A 208 -4.73 13.91 5.08
C ASP A 208 -4.15 14.86 6.15
N ALA A 209 -3.19 14.38 6.94
CA ALA A 209 -2.58 15.12 8.04
C ALA A 209 -1.30 15.87 7.62
N ASN A 210 -0.84 15.71 6.38
CA ASN A 210 0.33 16.39 5.85
C ASN A 210 -0.04 17.30 4.66
N VAL A 211 -0.21 18.59 4.94
CA VAL A 211 -0.58 19.61 3.94
C VAL A 211 0.41 19.77 2.77
N ALA A 212 1.59 19.15 2.83
CA ALA A 212 2.59 19.25 1.77
C ALA A 212 2.61 18.05 0.82
N SER A 213 2.05 16.90 1.21
CA SER A 213 2.22 15.64 0.48
C SER A 213 1.19 14.58 0.86
N ASN A 214 -0.11 14.86 0.72
CA ASN A 214 -1.15 13.88 1.02
C ASN A 214 -1.35 12.90 -0.15
N PHE A 215 -1.72 11.65 0.12
CA PHE A 215 -2.09 10.68 -0.89
C PHE A 215 -3.62 10.58 -1.07
N ALA A 216 -4.08 10.71 -2.32
CA ALA A 216 -5.47 10.41 -2.69
C ALA A 216 -5.61 8.88 -2.88
N ASP A 217 -6.30 8.23 -1.95
CA ASP A 217 -6.29 6.76 -1.83
C ASP A 217 -7.65 6.23 -1.36
N VAL A 218 -7.90 4.94 -1.51
CA VAL A 218 -9.17 4.29 -1.14
C VAL A 218 -8.91 3.09 -0.25
N ASP A 219 -9.64 3.03 0.86
CA ASP A 219 -9.84 1.80 1.64
C ASP A 219 -11.33 1.42 1.65
N LEU A 220 -11.59 0.16 2.01
CA LEU A 220 -12.92 -0.32 2.37
C LEU A 220 -12.94 -0.67 3.86
N LEU A 221 -13.95 -0.17 4.58
CA LEU A 221 -14.41 -0.82 5.80
C LEU A 221 -15.36 -1.94 5.41
N GLY A 222 -15.04 -3.18 5.79
CA GLY A 222 -15.84 -4.37 5.51
C GLY A 222 -16.36 -5.05 6.78
N ALA A 223 -17.56 -5.62 6.68
CA ALA A 223 -18.18 -6.49 7.68
C ALA A 223 -18.84 -7.71 7.00
N GLY A 224 -19.08 -8.78 7.77
CA GLY A 224 -19.69 -10.01 7.27
C GLY A 224 -18.68 -11.10 6.86
N PRO A 225 -19.05 -12.05 5.98
CA PRO A 225 -18.22 -13.21 5.64
C PRO A 225 -16.80 -12.88 5.19
N ILE A 226 -16.60 -11.78 4.46
CA ILE A 226 -15.28 -11.35 3.95
C ILE A 226 -14.23 -11.17 5.06
N VAL A 227 -14.64 -10.78 6.27
CA VAL A 227 -13.71 -10.55 7.38
C VAL A 227 -13.07 -11.85 7.85
N LYS A 228 -13.77 -12.99 7.72
CA LYS A 228 -13.20 -14.31 8.02
C LYS A 228 -12.12 -14.68 7.02
N GLU A 229 -12.35 -14.42 5.73
CA GLU A 229 -11.34 -14.63 4.68
C GLU A 229 -10.10 -13.76 4.91
N LEU A 230 -10.30 -12.48 5.22
CA LEU A 230 -9.21 -11.55 5.56
C LEU A 230 -8.40 -12.01 6.77
N SER A 231 -9.09 -12.48 7.82
CA SER A 231 -8.42 -13.00 9.03
C SER A 231 -7.67 -14.30 8.77
N HIS A 232 -8.18 -15.18 7.91
CA HIS A 232 -7.47 -16.38 7.47
C HIS A 232 -6.22 -16.03 6.64
N ALA A 233 -6.31 -15.04 5.75
CA ALA A 233 -5.16 -14.54 5.01
C ALA A 233 -4.11 -13.95 5.96
N PHE A 234 -4.53 -13.12 6.93
CA PHE A 234 -3.64 -12.63 7.98
C PHE A 234 -2.95 -13.76 8.74
N ASP A 235 -3.69 -14.80 9.14
CA ASP A 235 -3.13 -15.95 9.85
C ASP A 235 -2.12 -16.73 9.00
N ALA A 236 -2.34 -16.85 7.69
CA ALA A 236 -1.38 -17.48 6.79
C ALA A 236 -0.04 -16.73 6.81
N TYR A 237 -0.07 -15.40 6.72
CA TYR A 237 1.14 -14.57 6.80
C TYR A 237 1.77 -14.60 8.19
N TRP A 238 0.96 -14.42 9.24
CA TRP A 238 1.43 -14.40 10.61
C TRP A 238 2.17 -15.67 10.97
N ASN A 239 1.66 -16.83 10.55
CA ASN A 239 2.20 -18.15 10.86
C ASN A 239 3.25 -18.64 9.84
N SER A 240 3.55 -17.86 8.80
CA SER A 240 4.52 -18.20 7.76
C SER A 240 5.96 -18.26 8.28
N ALA A 241 6.83 -18.93 7.53
CA ALA A 241 8.26 -18.97 7.85
C ALA A 241 8.93 -17.59 7.71
N ALA A 242 8.38 -16.73 6.86
CA ALA A 242 8.86 -15.38 6.59
C ALA A 242 8.52 -14.36 7.68
N ALA A 243 7.59 -14.66 8.61
CA ALA A 243 7.21 -13.78 9.71
C ALA A 243 8.07 -14.04 10.95
N ILE A 244 9.01 -13.14 11.23
CA ILE A 244 9.99 -13.27 12.32
C ILE A 244 9.62 -12.35 13.49
N PRO A 245 9.52 -12.84 14.74
CA PRO A 245 9.27 -12.00 15.91
C PRO A 245 10.29 -10.87 16.05
N MET A 246 9.82 -9.67 16.46
CA MET A 246 10.69 -8.51 16.65
C MET A 246 11.80 -8.79 17.68
N GLU A 247 11.53 -9.66 18.64
CA GLU A 247 12.47 -10.11 19.67
C GLU A 247 13.70 -10.86 19.12
N ALA A 248 13.66 -11.31 17.86
CA ALA A 248 14.82 -11.86 17.17
C ALA A 248 15.89 -10.78 16.88
N PHE A 249 15.49 -9.51 16.80
CA PHE A 249 16.35 -8.38 16.40
C PHE A 249 16.68 -7.44 17.57
N THR A 250 15.89 -7.45 18.62
CA THR A 250 16.06 -6.57 19.77
C THR A 250 15.60 -7.26 21.05
N GLU A 251 16.20 -6.92 22.18
CA GLU A 251 15.64 -7.33 23.47
C GLU A 251 14.37 -6.54 23.75
N ARG A 252 13.40 -7.17 24.42
CA ARG A 252 12.19 -6.45 24.80
C ARG A 252 12.58 -5.34 25.78
N PRO A 253 12.17 -4.10 25.53
CA PRO A 253 12.49 -2.98 26.42
C PRO A 253 12.07 -3.25 27.86
N ASP A 254 12.87 -2.75 28.80
CA ASP A 254 12.58 -2.87 30.23
C ASP A 254 11.34 -2.05 30.63
N ALA A 255 10.89 -2.22 31.88
CA ALA A 255 9.71 -1.53 32.38
C ALA A 255 9.85 0.01 32.35
N ALA A 256 11.06 0.54 32.52
CA ALA A 256 11.32 1.97 32.52
C ALA A 256 11.26 2.56 31.11
N GLU A 257 11.83 1.86 30.11
CA GLU A 257 11.69 2.23 28.71
C GLU A 257 10.24 2.13 28.24
N GLY A 258 9.53 1.06 28.62
CA GLY A 258 8.10 0.93 28.34
C GLY A 258 7.28 2.09 28.89
N GLU A 259 7.57 2.55 30.12
CA GLU A 259 6.89 3.72 30.69
C GLU A 259 7.23 5.02 29.95
N ARG A 260 8.49 5.21 29.54
CA ARG A 260 8.87 6.37 28.71
C ARG A 260 8.09 6.40 27.39
N VAL A 261 7.91 5.25 26.74
CA VAL A 261 7.12 5.16 25.50
C VAL A 261 5.66 5.53 25.78
N ARG A 262 5.03 4.95 26.81
CA ARG A 262 3.63 5.28 27.18
C ARG A 262 3.45 6.75 27.52
N GLN A 263 4.36 7.33 28.31
CA GLN A 263 4.33 8.76 28.65
C GLN A 263 4.50 9.64 27.41
N SER A 264 5.43 9.30 26.51
CA SER A 264 5.64 10.03 25.26
C SER A 264 4.39 10.05 24.39
N LEU A 265 3.73 8.90 24.21
CA LEU A 265 2.47 8.80 23.45
C LEU A 265 1.36 9.66 24.09
N ARG A 266 1.19 9.57 25.41
CA ARG A 266 0.19 10.37 26.15
C ARG A 266 0.48 11.87 26.04
N MET A 267 1.74 12.29 26.13
CA MET A 267 2.12 13.70 25.96
C MET A 267 1.89 14.19 24.53
N ARG A 268 2.24 13.39 23.50
CA ARG A 268 1.95 13.75 22.10
C ARG A 268 0.44 13.95 21.88
N ALA A 269 -0.39 13.06 22.42
CA ALA A 269 -1.85 13.19 22.35
C ALA A 269 -2.38 14.40 23.15
N ALA A 270 -1.87 14.66 24.35
CA ALA A 270 -2.30 15.81 25.14
C ALA A 270 -1.94 17.16 24.48
N ASN A 271 -0.83 17.21 23.74
CA ASN A 271 -0.32 18.41 23.10
C ASN A 271 -0.78 18.59 21.65
N CYS A 272 -1.61 17.69 21.09
CA CYS A 272 -2.05 17.79 19.69
C CYS A 272 -3.28 18.68 19.46
N HIS A 273 -3.84 19.29 20.51
CA HIS A 273 -5.06 20.10 20.41
C HIS A 273 -4.93 21.20 19.34
N GLY A 274 -5.92 21.32 18.46
CA GLY A 274 -5.91 22.27 17.34
C GLY A 274 -5.15 21.78 16.10
N LEU A 275 -4.60 20.56 16.13
CA LEU A 275 -4.15 19.84 14.95
C LEU A 275 -5.28 18.94 14.46
N ALA A 276 -5.49 18.91 13.14
CA ALA A 276 -6.64 18.25 12.53
C ALA A 276 -6.84 16.78 12.99
N PRO A 277 -5.80 15.91 13.06
CA PRO A 277 -5.96 14.54 13.54
C PRO A 277 -6.50 14.41 14.97
N CYS A 278 -6.15 15.36 15.84
CA CYS A 278 -6.61 15.39 17.23
C CYS A 278 -8.10 15.77 17.30
N ASP A 279 -8.48 16.79 16.53
CA ASP A 279 -9.83 17.35 16.52
C ASP A 279 -10.83 16.39 15.89
N TRP A 280 -10.42 15.67 14.84
CA TRP A 280 -11.19 14.58 14.22
C TRP A 280 -11.62 13.54 15.25
N LEU A 281 -10.69 13.07 16.08
CA LEU A 281 -10.98 12.05 17.09
C LEU A 281 -11.91 12.52 18.21
N ALA A 282 -12.06 13.83 18.41
CA ALA A 282 -12.89 14.39 19.47
C ALA A 282 -14.35 14.63 19.04
N GLN A 283 -14.58 14.87 17.74
CA GLN A 283 -15.86 15.44 17.26
C GLN A 283 -16.53 14.63 16.15
N ASP A 284 -15.89 13.57 15.65
CA ASP A 284 -16.35 12.90 14.44
C ASP A 284 -17.53 11.93 14.68
N SER A 285 -18.56 12.07 13.84
CA SER A 285 -19.77 11.24 13.91
C SER A 285 -19.58 9.83 13.38
N LEU A 286 -18.64 9.60 12.45
CA LEU A 286 -18.22 8.27 11.98
C LEU A 286 -17.56 7.50 13.12
N LEU A 287 -16.75 8.15 13.97
CA LEU A 287 -16.18 7.52 15.17
C LEU A 287 -17.29 6.96 16.07
N GLY A 288 -18.31 7.77 16.32
CA GLY A 288 -19.50 7.37 17.09
C GLY A 288 -20.24 6.22 16.42
N ALA A 289 -20.58 6.37 15.13
CA ALA A 289 -21.32 5.38 14.36
C ALA A 289 -20.59 4.04 14.26
N LEU A 290 -19.27 4.02 14.14
CA LEU A 290 -18.49 2.79 14.09
C LEU A 290 -18.38 2.10 15.45
N ARG A 291 -18.23 2.88 16.53
CA ARG A 291 -18.26 2.34 17.90
C ARG A 291 -19.61 1.70 18.21
N SER A 292 -20.71 2.23 17.68
CA SER A 292 -22.06 1.66 17.80
C SER A 292 -22.45 0.72 16.66
N ALA A 293 -21.57 0.49 15.68
CA ALA A 293 -21.85 -0.29 14.47
C ALA A 293 -23.16 0.10 13.74
N THR A 294 -23.43 1.41 13.64
CA THR A 294 -24.57 2.00 12.92
C THR A 294 -24.17 2.64 11.59
N VAL A 295 -22.97 2.31 11.10
CA VAL A 295 -22.45 2.81 9.82
C VAL A 295 -23.28 2.27 8.66
N GLN A 296 -23.52 3.08 7.64
CA GLN A 296 -24.20 2.62 6.43
C GLN A 296 -23.24 1.78 5.57
N LEU A 297 -23.70 0.62 5.15
CA LEU A 297 -22.95 -0.34 4.35
C LEU A 297 -23.67 -0.63 3.05
N SER A 298 -22.93 -0.64 1.95
CA SER A 298 -23.33 -1.20 0.66
C SER A 298 -23.11 -2.70 0.70
N TRP A 299 -24.15 -3.49 0.41
CA TRP A 299 -24.09 -4.94 0.55
C TRP A 299 -23.84 -5.62 -0.78
N GLY A 300 -22.88 -6.55 -0.81
CA GLY A 300 -22.51 -7.26 -2.03
C GLY A 300 -21.92 -8.63 -1.76
N ARG A 301 -21.91 -9.48 -2.79
CA ARG A 301 -21.09 -10.69 -2.76
C ARG A 301 -19.63 -10.26 -2.91
N ALA A 302 -18.76 -10.81 -2.07
CA ALA A 302 -17.37 -10.45 -2.08
C ALA A 302 -16.48 -11.69 -2.03
N GLN A 303 -15.28 -11.55 -2.58
CA GLN A 303 -14.25 -12.57 -2.56
C GLN A 303 -12.90 -11.90 -2.32
N LEU A 304 -12.10 -12.49 -1.42
CA LEU A 304 -10.70 -12.11 -1.25
C LEU A 304 -9.81 -12.89 -2.20
N THR A 305 -8.88 -12.19 -2.86
CA THR A 305 -7.73 -12.80 -3.52
C THR A 305 -6.45 -12.25 -2.91
N TYR A 306 -5.49 -13.12 -2.64
CA TYR A 306 -4.21 -12.74 -2.03
C TYR A 306 -3.09 -13.72 -2.39
N ASP A 307 -1.86 -13.23 -2.43
CA ASP A 307 -0.66 -14.06 -2.66
C ASP A 307 -0.28 -14.86 -1.40
N GLN A 308 0.18 -16.09 -1.55
CA GLN A 308 0.63 -16.91 -0.40
C GLN A 308 2.03 -16.48 0.08
N PRO A 309 2.28 -16.38 1.40
CA PRO A 309 3.53 -15.87 1.96
C PRO A 309 4.74 -16.82 1.81
N ASP A 310 4.50 -18.13 1.83
CA ASP A 310 5.57 -19.15 1.79
C ASP A 310 5.83 -19.71 0.39
N GLU A 311 4.95 -19.41 -0.57
CA GLU A 311 5.12 -19.87 -1.95
C GLU A 311 5.95 -18.85 -2.75
N GLN A 312 6.73 -19.35 -3.71
CA GLN A 312 7.24 -18.45 -4.74
C GLN A 312 6.05 -17.83 -5.44
N LYS A 313 6.08 -16.52 -5.64
CA LYS A 313 5.07 -15.83 -6.45
C LYS A 313 5.18 -16.37 -7.87
N ARG A 314 4.36 -17.38 -8.18
CA ARG A 314 3.92 -17.65 -9.53
C ARG A 314 3.12 -16.39 -9.87
N GLY A 315 3.46 -15.70 -10.96
CA GLY A 315 2.91 -14.37 -11.26
C GLY A 315 1.41 -14.28 -10.94
N VAL A 316 0.96 -13.11 -10.46
CA VAL A 316 -0.42 -12.88 -9.99
C VAL A 316 -1.39 -13.66 -10.87
N ALA A 317 -2.27 -14.47 -10.26
CA ALA A 317 -3.29 -15.21 -11.00
C ALA A 317 -3.93 -14.26 -12.00
N SER A 318 -3.80 -14.59 -13.29
CA SER A 318 -4.13 -13.68 -14.37
C SER A 318 -5.63 -13.34 -14.27
N GLY A 319 -5.98 -12.05 -14.24
CA GLY A 319 -7.39 -11.63 -14.34
C GLY A 319 -7.60 -10.17 -14.07
N VAL A 320 -8.34 -9.42 -14.90
CA VAL A 320 -8.99 -8.19 -14.40
C VAL A 320 -9.94 -8.55 -13.24
N GLU A 321 -10.50 -9.76 -13.27
CA GLU A 321 -11.27 -10.38 -12.18
C GLU A 321 -10.43 -10.75 -10.96
N HIS A 322 -9.13 -10.90 -11.17
CA HIS A 322 -8.10 -11.13 -10.17
C HIS A 322 -7.21 -9.86 -10.06
N GLY A 323 -7.77 -8.68 -10.31
CA GLY A 323 -7.11 -7.40 -10.05
C GLY A 323 -6.00 -6.98 -11.01
N SER A 324 -5.56 -7.79 -11.96
CA SER A 324 -4.48 -7.47 -12.92
C SER A 324 -5.00 -7.28 -14.35
N ILE A 325 -4.57 -6.23 -15.03
CA ILE A 325 -4.91 -5.98 -16.45
C ILE A 325 -4.32 -6.98 -17.44
N ASP A 326 -3.39 -7.84 -17.01
CA ASP A 326 -2.60 -8.71 -17.88
C ASP A 326 -3.31 -10.02 -18.31
N ASP A 327 -4.63 -10.15 -18.12
CA ASP A 327 -5.37 -11.39 -18.39
C ASP A 327 -6.57 -11.27 -19.30
N ARG A 328 -6.64 -12.18 -20.26
CA ARG A 328 -7.66 -12.22 -21.31
C ARG A 328 -9.00 -12.81 -20.89
N GLU A 329 -9.03 -13.77 -19.95
CA GLU A 329 -10.29 -14.40 -19.55
C GLU A 329 -11.14 -13.43 -18.73
N GLY A 330 -10.53 -12.64 -17.85
CA GLY A 330 -11.24 -11.77 -16.93
C GLY A 330 -11.84 -10.48 -17.53
N GLY A 331 -11.23 -9.93 -18.58
CA GLY A 331 -11.84 -8.80 -19.28
C GLY A 331 -13.04 -9.21 -20.13
N SER A 332 -13.25 -10.50 -20.41
CA SER A 332 -14.37 -10.98 -21.24
C SER A 332 -15.76 -10.66 -20.65
N ARG A 333 -15.86 -10.57 -19.31
CA ARG A 333 -17.11 -10.24 -18.62
C ARG A 333 -17.43 -8.75 -18.61
N THR A 334 -16.44 -7.88 -18.79
CA THR A 334 -16.68 -6.44 -18.88
C THR A 334 -17.33 -6.12 -20.22
N ALA A 335 -18.57 -5.62 -20.17
CA ALA A 335 -19.40 -5.42 -21.35
C ALA A 335 -19.40 -3.98 -21.87
N ALA A 336 -19.28 -2.99 -20.98
CA ALA A 336 -19.50 -1.59 -21.29
C ALA A 336 -18.33 -0.69 -20.86
N GLU A 337 -17.77 -0.88 -19.66
CA GLU A 337 -16.79 0.05 -19.09
C GLU A 337 -15.80 -0.63 -18.14
N LEU A 338 -14.51 -0.30 -18.30
CA LEU A 338 -13.42 -0.61 -17.40
C LEU A 338 -12.74 0.69 -16.96
N LEU A 339 -12.87 1.03 -15.68
CA LEU A 339 -12.18 2.16 -15.06
C LEU A 339 -11.03 1.64 -14.21
N ILE A 340 -9.82 2.14 -14.46
CA ILE A 340 -8.60 1.71 -13.77
C ILE A 340 -8.02 2.90 -13.02
N MET A 341 -7.85 2.73 -11.72
CA MET A 341 -7.17 3.64 -10.82
C MET A 341 -5.92 2.93 -10.30
N SER A 342 -4.73 3.39 -10.69
CA SER A 342 -3.47 2.88 -10.16
C SER A 342 -2.42 4.00 -10.09
N PRO A 343 -1.66 4.17 -8.98
CA PRO A 343 -0.55 5.12 -8.93
C PRO A 343 0.53 4.83 -9.97
N TYR A 344 0.75 3.54 -10.22
CA TYR A 344 1.77 3.00 -11.10
C TYR A 344 1.07 2.14 -12.14
N PHE A 345 1.05 2.61 -13.38
CA PHE A 345 0.41 1.95 -14.50
C PHE A 345 1.45 1.65 -15.59
N VAL A 346 2.13 0.52 -15.42
CA VAL A 346 3.17 0.04 -16.33
C VAL A 346 2.69 -1.31 -16.89
N PRO A 347 1.80 -1.29 -17.91
CA PRO A 347 1.21 -2.50 -18.45
C PRO A 347 2.27 -3.37 -19.13
N SER A 348 2.09 -4.69 -19.10
CA SER A 348 2.87 -5.58 -19.96
C SER A 348 2.37 -5.53 -21.41
N GLU A 349 3.12 -6.11 -22.35
CA GLU A 349 2.62 -6.29 -23.72
C GLU A 349 1.30 -7.07 -23.76
N ASP A 350 1.13 -8.05 -22.89
CA ASP A 350 -0.10 -8.84 -22.78
C ASP A 350 -1.26 -7.97 -22.27
N GLY A 351 -1.00 -7.13 -21.27
CA GLY A 351 -1.97 -6.15 -20.77
C GLY A 351 -2.37 -5.13 -21.83
N ILE A 352 -1.43 -4.59 -22.60
CA ILE A 352 -1.74 -3.65 -23.70
C ILE A 352 -2.63 -4.33 -24.75
N ARG A 353 -2.29 -5.56 -25.17
CA ARG A 353 -3.11 -6.31 -26.13
C ARG A 353 -4.50 -6.62 -25.56
N HIS A 354 -4.58 -6.98 -24.29
CA HIS A 354 -5.85 -7.25 -23.65
C HIS A 354 -6.75 -6.00 -23.61
N LEU A 355 -6.23 -4.83 -23.22
CA LEU A 355 -6.98 -3.59 -23.25
C LEU A 355 -7.41 -3.21 -24.67
N ALA A 356 -6.56 -3.46 -25.68
CA ALA A 356 -6.91 -3.25 -27.08
C ALA A 356 -8.08 -4.16 -27.52
N GLU A 357 -8.04 -5.45 -27.17
CA GLU A 357 -9.14 -6.39 -27.46
C GLU A 357 -10.46 -5.94 -26.81
N MET A 358 -10.41 -5.40 -25.59
CA MET A 358 -11.61 -4.83 -24.95
C MET A 358 -12.16 -3.63 -25.74
N ARG A 359 -11.29 -2.75 -26.22
CA ARG A 359 -11.67 -1.60 -27.06
C ARG A 359 -12.26 -2.03 -28.40
N GLU A 360 -11.70 -3.07 -29.03
CA GLU A 360 -12.24 -3.67 -30.26
C GLU A 360 -13.65 -4.25 -30.06
N ARG A 361 -13.96 -4.76 -28.86
CA ARG A 361 -15.32 -5.21 -28.49
C ARG A 361 -16.28 -4.07 -28.14
N GLY A 362 -15.82 -2.82 -28.16
CA GLY A 362 -16.63 -1.63 -27.84
C GLY A 362 -16.70 -1.27 -26.36
N VAL A 363 -15.91 -1.92 -25.49
CA VAL A 363 -15.84 -1.60 -24.06
C VAL A 363 -15.09 -0.29 -23.87
N ARG A 364 -15.61 0.68 -23.10
CA ARG A 364 -14.85 1.88 -22.68
C ARG A 364 -13.71 1.47 -21.74
N VAL A 365 -12.49 1.91 -22.01
CA VAL A 365 -11.34 1.67 -21.12
C VAL A 365 -10.71 3.00 -20.77
N ALA A 366 -10.69 3.35 -19.48
CA ALA A 366 -10.16 4.61 -19.00
C ALA A 366 -9.23 4.40 -17.80
N VAL A 367 -8.09 5.07 -17.80
CA VAL A 367 -7.03 4.95 -16.78
C VAL A 367 -6.79 6.29 -16.12
N LEU A 368 -6.81 6.32 -14.79
CA LEU A 368 -6.37 7.44 -13.96
C LEU A 368 -5.08 7.02 -13.24
N THR A 369 -4.01 7.76 -13.50
CA THR A 369 -2.66 7.52 -12.95
C THR A 369 -1.99 8.86 -12.59
N ASN A 370 -0.81 8.83 -11.98
CA ASN A 370 -0.04 10.05 -11.72
C ASN A 370 0.56 10.65 -12.99
N SER A 371 0.66 11.99 -13.01
CA SER A 371 1.53 12.70 -13.94
C SER A 371 2.99 12.65 -13.45
N LEU A 372 3.94 13.04 -14.30
CA LEU A 372 5.36 13.13 -13.90
C LEU A 372 5.55 14.14 -12.74
N ALA A 373 4.66 15.12 -12.64
CA ALA A 373 4.74 16.18 -11.64
C ALA A 373 4.08 15.80 -10.30
N SER A 374 3.23 14.76 -10.26
CA SER A 374 2.57 14.27 -9.04
C SER A 374 3.08 12.92 -8.55
N THR A 375 3.76 12.14 -9.38
CA THR A 375 4.28 10.82 -9.01
C THR A 375 5.40 10.90 -7.96
N ASP A 376 5.35 9.99 -6.99
CA ASP A 376 6.44 9.70 -6.05
C ASP A 376 7.41 8.62 -6.57
N SER A 377 7.10 8.01 -7.72
CA SER A 377 7.98 7.07 -8.44
C SER A 377 8.25 7.52 -9.88
N PRO A 378 9.29 8.34 -10.11
CA PRO A 378 9.72 8.72 -11.47
C PRO A 378 10.10 7.52 -12.35
N ALA A 379 10.54 6.41 -11.74
CA ALA A 379 10.87 5.18 -12.42
C ALA A 379 9.62 4.51 -13.01
N ALA A 380 8.59 4.28 -12.20
CA ALA A 380 7.31 3.73 -12.68
C ALA A 380 6.70 4.63 -13.77
N HIS A 381 6.76 5.95 -13.58
CA HIS A 381 6.30 6.90 -14.59
C HIS A 381 7.08 6.82 -15.90
N ALA A 382 8.41 6.64 -15.84
CA ALA A 382 9.22 6.42 -17.04
C ALA A 382 8.83 5.12 -17.76
N GLY A 383 8.50 4.07 -17.00
CA GLY A 383 7.93 2.82 -17.53
C GLY A 383 6.65 3.06 -18.31
N TYR A 384 5.66 3.67 -17.65
CA TYR A 384 4.36 4.06 -18.20
C TYR A 384 4.47 4.93 -19.46
N ALA A 385 5.31 5.96 -19.41
CA ALA A 385 5.44 6.98 -20.45
C ALA A 385 5.78 6.39 -21.83
N ARG A 386 6.42 5.21 -21.88
CA ARG A 386 6.77 4.50 -23.12
C ARG A 386 5.54 3.91 -23.83
N HIS A 387 4.46 3.63 -23.10
CA HIS A 387 3.27 2.95 -23.63
C HIS A 387 2.11 3.90 -23.98
N ARG A 388 2.17 5.18 -23.60
CA ARG A 388 1.09 6.17 -23.83
C ARG A 388 0.57 6.18 -25.27
N MET A 389 1.48 6.29 -26.24
CA MET A 389 1.12 6.40 -27.65
C MET A 389 0.41 5.13 -28.15
N GLU A 390 0.85 3.96 -27.70
CA GLU A 390 0.24 2.68 -28.06
C GLU A 390 -1.14 2.51 -27.43
N LEU A 391 -1.27 2.80 -26.14
CA LEU A 391 -2.55 2.80 -25.42
C LEU A 391 -3.58 3.72 -26.09
N LEU A 392 -3.19 4.96 -26.42
CA LEU A 392 -4.06 5.91 -27.10
C LEU A 392 -4.42 5.48 -28.53
N ARG A 393 -3.51 4.81 -29.25
CA ARG A 393 -3.81 4.23 -30.57
C ARG A 393 -4.85 3.13 -30.49
N ASN A 394 -4.81 2.34 -29.42
CA ASN A 394 -5.79 1.30 -29.13
C ASN A 394 -7.10 1.88 -28.54
N GLY A 395 -7.20 3.19 -28.37
CA GLY A 395 -8.40 3.88 -27.92
C GLY A 395 -8.62 3.87 -26.41
N VAL A 396 -7.60 3.56 -25.61
CA VAL A 396 -7.62 3.71 -24.15
C VAL A 396 -7.60 5.19 -23.79
N GLU A 397 -8.48 5.63 -22.90
CA GLU A 397 -8.51 7.00 -22.37
C GLU A 397 -7.50 7.11 -21.20
N LEU A 398 -6.67 8.16 -21.20
CA LEU A 398 -5.60 8.35 -20.21
C LEU A 398 -5.77 9.70 -19.50
N PHE A 399 -5.83 9.63 -18.17
CA PHE A 399 -5.94 10.78 -17.26
C PHE A 399 -4.75 10.77 -16.29
N GLU A 400 -4.00 11.87 -16.25
CA GLU A 400 -2.82 12.04 -15.41
C GLU A 400 -3.05 13.07 -14.33
N MET A 401 -3.12 12.63 -13.07
CA MET A 401 -3.42 13.48 -11.90
C MET A 401 -2.44 14.66 -11.80
N ARG A 402 -2.97 15.85 -11.57
CA ARG A 402 -2.22 17.10 -11.43
C ARG A 402 -1.73 17.28 -9.99
N PRO A 403 -0.51 17.77 -9.77
CA PRO A 403 -0.12 18.24 -8.44
C PRO A 403 -0.88 19.54 -8.12
N ARG A 404 -1.56 19.59 -6.96
CA ARG A 404 -2.27 20.79 -6.48
C ARG A 404 -3.30 21.34 -7.49
N PRO A 405 -4.45 20.67 -7.68
CA PRO A 405 -5.51 21.21 -8.53
C PRO A 405 -5.94 22.60 -8.03
N ASP A 406 -6.25 23.52 -8.95
CA ASP A 406 -6.77 24.85 -8.60
C ASP A 406 -8.13 24.69 -7.91
N VAL A 407 -8.15 24.81 -6.58
CA VAL A 407 -9.28 24.48 -5.67
C VAL A 407 -10.43 25.51 -5.73
N GLN A 408 -10.68 26.18 -6.85
CA GLN A 408 -11.87 27.02 -7.00
C GLN A 408 -13.08 26.20 -7.49
N HIS A 409 -13.34 25.05 -6.85
CA HIS A 409 -14.57 24.29 -7.08
C HIS A 409 -15.54 24.44 -5.90
N ARG A 410 -16.84 24.62 -6.20
CA ARG A 410 -17.90 24.92 -5.21
C ARG A 410 -18.36 23.73 -4.36
N LEU A 411 -17.88 22.51 -4.66
CA LEU A 411 -18.31 21.27 -4.01
C LEU A 411 -17.17 20.67 -3.14
N PRO A 412 -17.47 20.10 -1.96
CA PRO A 412 -16.46 19.44 -1.13
C PRO A 412 -15.91 18.18 -1.82
N HIS A 413 -14.58 18.05 -1.86
CA HIS A 413 -13.88 16.90 -2.43
C HIS A 413 -14.15 15.60 -1.66
N ARG A 414 -14.45 14.51 -2.38
CA ARG A 414 -14.64 13.20 -1.75
C ARG A 414 -13.30 12.54 -1.36
N TRP A 415 -12.21 12.92 -2.04
CA TRP A 415 -10.84 12.44 -1.80
C TRP A 415 -10.09 13.14 -0.65
N GLY A 416 -10.68 14.17 -0.01
CA GLY A 416 -10.01 14.97 1.03
C GLY A 416 -9.41 16.29 0.53
N ARG A 417 -8.61 16.98 1.37
CA ARG A 417 -8.00 18.28 1.01
C ARG A 417 -6.85 18.06 0.01
N ALA A 418 -7.05 18.54 -1.22
CA ALA A 418 -6.08 18.49 -2.30
C ALA A 418 -4.88 19.43 -2.02
N SER A 419 -3.84 18.89 -1.41
CA SER A 419 -2.55 19.58 -1.32
C SER A 419 -1.44 18.63 -1.75
N ALA A 420 -0.91 18.90 -2.96
CA ALA A 420 0.17 18.15 -3.62
C ALA A 420 -0.11 16.63 -3.73
N ALA A 421 -1.36 16.28 -4.08
CA ALA A 421 -1.81 14.91 -4.05
C ALA A 421 -1.09 14.04 -5.08
N SER A 422 -0.26 13.11 -4.62
CA SER A 422 0.04 11.91 -5.41
C SER A 422 -1.17 10.99 -5.28
N PHE A 423 -1.66 10.51 -6.42
CA PHE A 423 -2.69 9.50 -6.48
C PHE A 423 -2.11 8.16 -6.04
N HIS A 424 -2.82 7.42 -5.18
CA HIS A 424 -2.35 6.15 -4.66
C HIS A 424 -3.44 5.06 -4.60
N ALA A 425 -4.67 5.35 -5.03
CA ALA A 425 -5.73 4.35 -5.10
C ALA A 425 -5.42 3.21 -6.08
N LYS A 426 -5.79 1.99 -5.71
CA LYS A 426 -5.65 0.78 -6.53
C LYS A 426 -7.03 0.14 -6.66
N VAL A 427 -7.78 0.65 -7.62
CA VAL A 427 -9.18 0.31 -7.82
C VAL A 427 -9.42 -0.02 -9.28
N ILE A 428 -10.20 -1.07 -9.53
CA ILE A 428 -10.75 -1.36 -10.84
C ILE A 428 -12.27 -1.40 -10.71
N VAL A 429 -12.98 -0.74 -11.62
CA VAL A 429 -14.45 -0.81 -11.71
C VAL A 429 -14.83 -1.42 -13.05
N GLN A 430 -15.73 -2.41 -13.01
CA GLN A 430 -16.28 -3.09 -14.19
C GLN A 430 -17.78 -2.79 -14.27
N ASP A 431 -18.19 -2.17 -15.37
CA ASP A 431 -19.58 -1.86 -15.75
C ASP A 431 -20.41 -1.12 -14.68
N ARG A 432 -19.74 -0.50 -13.70
CA ARG A 432 -20.35 0.11 -12.50
C ARG A 432 -21.24 -0.85 -11.69
N VAL A 433 -21.01 -2.16 -11.80
CA VAL A 433 -21.71 -3.20 -11.03
C VAL A 433 -20.77 -4.01 -10.14
N ARG A 434 -19.48 -4.01 -10.47
CA ARG A 434 -18.42 -4.74 -9.77
C ARG A 434 -17.22 -3.84 -9.58
N ALA A 435 -16.56 -3.97 -8.43
CA ALA A 435 -15.32 -3.27 -8.15
C ALA A 435 -14.29 -4.16 -7.48
N LEU A 436 -13.01 -3.86 -7.72
CA LEU A 436 -11.87 -4.48 -7.08
C LEU A 436 -11.10 -3.39 -6.34
N VAL A 437 -10.80 -3.63 -5.07
CA VAL A 437 -10.06 -2.67 -4.20
C VAL A 437 -9.03 -3.44 -3.39
N GLY A 438 -7.80 -2.94 -3.35
CA GLY A 438 -6.73 -3.59 -2.58
C GLY A 438 -5.37 -2.93 -2.72
N SER A 439 -4.32 -3.74 -2.72
CA SER A 439 -2.92 -3.29 -2.71
C SER A 439 -2.17 -3.49 -4.03
N LEU A 440 -2.78 -4.16 -5.01
CA LEU A 440 -2.17 -4.49 -6.30
C LEU A 440 -2.09 -3.26 -7.23
N ASN A 441 -0.88 -2.77 -7.50
CA ASN A 441 -0.67 -1.83 -8.60
C ASN A 441 -0.68 -2.56 -9.95
N GLN A 442 -0.91 -1.80 -11.02
CA GLN A 442 -0.80 -2.28 -12.39
C GLN A 442 0.62 -2.10 -12.93
N ASP A 443 1.61 -2.67 -12.23
CA ASP A 443 3.04 -2.59 -12.56
C ASP A 443 3.76 -3.96 -12.46
N PRO A 444 4.95 -4.09 -13.08
CA PRO A 444 5.74 -5.32 -13.03
C PRO A 444 6.14 -5.70 -11.61
N ARG A 445 6.50 -4.75 -10.75
CA ARG A 445 6.84 -5.04 -9.36
C ARG A 445 5.71 -5.72 -8.58
N SER A 446 4.49 -5.22 -8.66
CA SER A 446 3.34 -5.83 -7.97
C SER A 446 2.95 -7.15 -8.61
N ARG A 447 3.12 -7.30 -9.93
CA ARG A 447 2.88 -8.57 -10.63
C ARG A 447 3.89 -9.68 -10.29
N LEU A 448 5.18 -9.33 -10.18
CA LEU A 448 6.28 -10.30 -10.15
C LEU A 448 6.93 -10.49 -8.78
N HIS A 449 6.84 -9.50 -7.89
CA HIS A 449 7.69 -9.45 -6.70
C HIS A 449 6.93 -9.25 -5.39
N ASN A 450 6.13 -8.20 -5.28
CA ASN A 450 5.40 -7.93 -4.04
C ASN A 450 4.32 -8.99 -3.81
N THR A 451 3.96 -9.27 -2.57
CA THR A 451 2.73 -10.01 -2.27
C THR A 451 1.59 -9.01 -2.06
N GLU A 452 0.44 -9.32 -2.64
CA GLU A 452 -0.70 -8.41 -2.71
C GLU A 452 -1.98 -9.06 -2.15
N ALA A 453 -2.98 -8.24 -1.84
CA ALA A 453 -4.34 -8.68 -1.57
C ALA A 453 -5.35 -7.65 -2.09
N TRP A 454 -6.47 -8.13 -2.60
CA TRP A 454 -7.59 -7.28 -3.02
C TRP A 454 -8.91 -8.03 -2.86
N ILE A 455 -9.98 -7.26 -2.74
CA ILE A 455 -11.34 -7.78 -2.65
C ILE A 455 -12.06 -7.42 -3.94
N THR A 456 -12.73 -8.42 -4.51
CA THR A 456 -13.70 -8.22 -5.58
C THR A 456 -15.09 -8.17 -4.96
N VAL A 457 -15.87 -7.13 -5.28
CA VAL A 457 -17.23 -6.93 -4.74
C VAL A 457 -18.23 -6.74 -5.87
N ASP A 458 -19.27 -7.57 -5.89
CA ASP A 458 -20.46 -7.43 -6.73
C ASP A 458 -21.50 -6.57 -6.00
N SER A 459 -21.53 -5.27 -6.30
CA SER A 459 -22.45 -4.30 -5.71
C SER A 459 -22.54 -3.05 -6.58
N VAL A 460 -23.72 -2.76 -7.13
CA VAL A 460 -24.00 -1.55 -7.91
C VAL A 460 -23.74 -0.27 -7.12
N GLU A 461 -24.11 -0.26 -5.84
CA GLU A 461 -23.98 0.92 -4.97
C GLU A 461 -22.49 1.26 -4.76
N LEU A 462 -21.70 0.30 -4.27
CA LEU A 462 -20.25 0.42 -4.10
C LEU A 462 -19.51 0.75 -5.40
N ALA A 463 -19.79 0.02 -6.49
CA ALA A 463 -19.12 0.22 -7.76
C ALA A 463 -19.47 1.57 -8.38
N GLY A 464 -20.72 2.04 -8.23
CA GLY A 464 -21.13 3.38 -8.63
C GLY A 464 -20.44 4.48 -7.82
N GLU A 465 -20.24 4.30 -6.52
CA GLU A 465 -19.47 5.23 -5.69
C GLU A 465 -18.00 5.32 -6.14
N LEU A 466 -17.34 4.18 -6.37
CA LEU A 466 -15.95 4.13 -6.84
C LEU A 466 -15.81 4.70 -8.27
N ALA A 467 -16.80 4.48 -9.14
CA ALA A 467 -16.83 5.09 -10.46
C ALA A 467 -16.98 6.61 -10.39
N ALA A 468 -17.81 7.12 -9.48
CA ALA A 468 -17.93 8.56 -9.26
C ALA A 468 -16.63 9.19 -8.73
N LEU A 469 -15.85 8.45 -7.93
CA LEU A 469 -14.51 8.87 -7.51
C LEU A 469 -13.52 8.93 -8.69
N PHE A 470 -13.60 7.98 -9.62
CA PHE A 470 -12.85 8.03 -10.89
C PHE A 470 -13.26 9.25 -11.71
N ASP A 471 -14.57 9.46 -11.91
CA ASP A 471 -15.10 10.58 -12.70
C ASP A 471 -14.65 11.93 -12.09
N GLU A 472 -14.65 12.07 -10.76
CA GLU A 472 -14.10 13.23 -10.07
C GLU A 472 -12.58 13.37 -10.33
N GLY A 473 -11.81 12.29 -10.20
CA GLY A 473 -10.35 12.34 -10.40
C GLY A 473 -9.92 12.61 -11.85
N ALA A 474 -10.73 12.18 -12.83
CA ALA A 474 -10.52 12.39 -14.25
C ALA A 474 -11.00 13.76 -14.76
N ASP A 475 -11.70 14.53 -13.91
CA ASP A 475 -12.16 15.87 -14.25
C ASP A 475 -10.97 16.78 -14.68
N PRO A 476 -11.13 17.64 -15.70
CA PRO A 476 -10.05 18.53 -16.17
C PRO A 476 -9.45 19.48 -15.11
N HIS A 477 -10.13 19.71 -13.99
CA HIS A 477 -9.59 20.43 -12.85
C HIS A 477 -8.53 19.61 -12.09
N HIS A 478 -8.67 18.28 -12.07
CA HIS A 478 -7.87 17.37 -11.27
C HIS A 478 -6.83 16.59 -12.08
N ALA A 479 -7.10 16.31 -13.35
CA ALA A 479 -6.21 15.55 -14.22
C ALA A 479 -5.93 16.27 -15.54
N PHE A 480 -4.79 15.94 -16.12
CA PHE A 480 -4.53 16.16 -17.54
C PHE A 480 -5.13 14.99 -18.34
N GLU A 481 -6.04 15.29 -19.27
CA GLU A 481 -6.40 14.34 -20.33
C GLU A 481 -5.23 14.27 -21.33
N VAL A 482 -4.69 13.07 -21.54
CA VAL A 482 -3.61 12.85 -22.51
C VAL A 482 -4.23 12.45 -23.83
N ALA A 483 -3.92 13.19 -24.89
CA ALA A 483 -4.42 12.94 -26.23
C ALA A 483 -3.29 12.79 -27.25
N ARG A 484 -3.62 12.14 -28.38
CA ARG A 484 -2.76 12.14 -29.56
C ARG A 484 -2.89 13.47 -30.28
N ARG A 485 -1.75 14.03 -30.65
CA ARG A 485 -1.64 15.19 -31.54
C ARG A 485 -1.09 14.74 -32.88
N GLU A 486 -1.74 15.15 -33.97
CA GLU A 486 -1.19 15.05 -35.31
C GLU A 486 -0.98 16.46 -35.85
N ALA A 487 0.28 16.90 -35.89
CA ALA A 487 0.65 18.22 -36.38
C ALA A 487 1.77 18.09 -37.40
N ARG A 488 1.57 18.67 -38.60
CA ARG A 488 2.59 18.69 -39.68
C ARG A 488 3.11 17.30 -40.11
N GLY A 489 2.29 16.25 -39.97
CA GLY A 489 2.66 14.88 -40.32
C GLY A 489 3.46 14.14 -39.23
N GLU A 490 3.71 14.75 -38.08
CA GLU A 490 4.35 14.12 -36.93
C GLU A 490 3.30 13.77 -35.86
N ALA A 491 3.34 12.52 -35.40
CA ALA A 491 2.54 12.06 -34.27
C ALA A 491 3.21 12.47 -32.96
N GLY A 492 2.48 13.17 -32.10
CA GLY A 492 2.91 13.60 -30.78
C GLY A 492 1.83 13.36 -29.72
N LEU A 493 2.14 13.77 -28.50
CA LEU A 493 1.19 13.78 -27.39
C LEU A 493 0.87 15.23 -27.03
N GLU A 494 -0.33 15.44 -26.53
CA GLU A 494 -0.75 16.70 -25.90
C GLU A 494 -1.49 16.41 -24.59
N TRP A 495 -1.43 17.35 -23.67
CA TRP A 495 -2.10 17.28 -22.36
C TRP A 495 -3.10 18.41 -22.26
N ARG A 496 -4.35 18.09 -21.93
CA ARG A 496 -5.45 19.06 -21.81
C ARG A 496 -5.93 19.10 -20.38
N ALA A 497 -6.07 20.30 -19.80
CA ALA A 497 -6.65 20.50 -18.48
C ALA A 497 -7.33 21.85 -18.39
N GLU A 498 -8.18 22.04 -17.38
CA GLU A 498 -8.78 23.34 -17.10
C GLU A 498 -7.84 24.21 -16.25
N GLU A 499 -7.52 25.41 -16.75
CA GLU A 499 -6.71 26.41 -16.08
C GLU A 499 -7.40 27.78 -16.19
N GLY A 500 -7.79 28.35 -15.05
CA GLY A 500 -8.47 29.65 -15.02
C GLY A 500 -9.79 29.69 -15.80
N GLY A 501 -10.58 28.61 -15.77
CA GLY A 501 -11.88 28.53 -16.46
C GLY A 501 -11.81 28.24 -17.96
N LYS A 502 -10.64 27.82 -18.47
CA LYS A 502 -10.44 27.49 -19.88
C LYS A 502 -9.65 26.21 -20.02
N ILE A 503 -9.99 25.41 -21.03
CA ILE A 503 -9.16 24.26 -21.41
C ILE A 503 -7.87 24.77 -22.06
N VAL A 504 -6.74 24.45 -21.44
CA VAL A 504 -5.39 24.74 -21.92
C VAL A 504 -4.78 23.44 -22.45
N THR A 505 -4.09 23.52 -23.58
CA THR A 505 -3.39 22.40 -24.20
C THR A 505 -1.89 22.61 -24.11
N HIS A 506 -1.18 21.59 -23.66
CA HIS A 506 0.28 21.57 -23.52
C HIS A 506 0.88 20.54 -24.45
N ASP A 507 1.96 20.90 -25.12
CA ASP A 507 2.67 20.04 -26.08
C ASP A 507 3.79 19.20 -25.45
N VAL A 508 3.97 19.33 -24.15
CA VAL A 508 5.00 18.67 -23.34
C VAL A 508 4.39 18.34 -21.97
N GLU A 509 4.97 17.37 -21.24
CA GLU A 509 4.51 17.03 -19.89
C GLU A 509 4.40 18.29 -19.00
N PRO A 510 3.19 18.69 -18.59
CA PRO A 510 2.97 19.96 -17.89
C PRO A 510 3.58 19.95 -16.49
N MET A 511 3.79 21.14 -15.93
CA MET A 511 4.27 21.33 -14.55
C MET A 511 5.60 20.63 -14.23
N THR A 512 6.43 20.37 -15.26
CA THR A 512 7.76 19.77 -15.11
C THR A 512 8.86 20.66 -15.71
N ASP A 513 10.05 20.61 -15.12
CA ASP A 513 11.22 21.25 -15.69
C ASP A 513 11.94 20.36 -16.73
N LEU A 514 12.90 20.94 -17.46
CA LEU A 514 13.68 20.19 -18.45
C LEU A 514 14.53 19.08 -17.82
N GLY A 515 15.08 19.31 -16.62
CA GLY A 515 15.94 18.35 -15.93
C GLY A 515 15.18 17.08 -15.56
N LEU A 516 13.98 17.22 -14.99
CA LEU A 516 13.11 16.11 -14.62
C LEU A 516 12.69 15.28 -15.85
N ARG A 517 12.40 15.94 -16.97
CA ARG A 517 12.06 15.24 -18.23
C ARG A 517 13.25 14.51 -18.85
N VAL A 518 14.45 15.09 -18.80
CA VAL A 518 15.69 14.42 -19.22
C VAL A 518 15.97 13.22 -18.32
N TRP A 519 15.83 13.38 -17.00
CA TRP A 519 16.01 12.28 -16.04
C TRP A 519 15.02 11.14 -16.28
N ARG A 520 13.73 11.45 -16.50
CA ARG A 520 12.71 10.48 -16.92
C ARG A 520 13.10 9.75 -18.20
N GLY A 521 13.65 10.46 -19.19
CA GLY A 521 14.17 9.86 -20.42
C GLY A 521 15.32 8.88 -20.17
N ILE A 522 16.26 9.24 -19.29
CA ILE A 522 17.38 8.36 -18.87
C ILE A 522 16.85 7.12 -18.16
N LEU A 523 15.94 7.27 -17.20
CA LEU A 523 15.33 6.15 -16.49
C LEU A 523 14.62 5.19 -17.45
N GLY A 524 13.89 5.70 -18.44
CA GLY A 524 13.20 4.89 -19.43
C GLY A 524 14.12 4.06 -20.35
N VAL A 525 15.40 4.43 -20.47
CA VAL A 525 16.41 3.67 -21.22
C VAL A 525 17.17 2.69 -20.32
N LEU A 526 17.47 3.09 -19.09
CA LEU A 526 18.34 2.33 -18.19
C LEU A 526 17.63 1.26 -17.38
N LEU A 527 16.35 1.47 -17.02
CA LEU A 527 15.62 0.57 -16.14
C LEU A 527 14.89 -0.51 -16.95
N PRO A 528 15.22 -1.80 -16.75
CA PRO A 528 14.44 -2.89 -17.33
C PRO A 528 13.02 -2.87 -16.79
N GLU A 529 12.03 -3.14 -17.63
CA GLU A 529 10.61 -3.14 -17.24
C GLU A 529 10.30 -4.00 -16.01
N HIS A 530 10.88 -5.18 -15.90
CA HIS A 530 10.64 -6.07 -14.76
C HIS A 530 11.16 -5.51 -13.43
N MET A 531 11.96 -4.44 -13.44
CA MET A 531 12.46 -3.74 -12.25
C MET A 531 11.66 -2.49 -11.88
N LEU A 532 10.67 -2.12 -12.70
CA LEU A 532 9.85 -0.92 -12.54
C LEU A 532 8.62 -1.15 -11.66
#